data_AF-I7MD99-F1
#
_entry.id   AF-I7MD99-F1
#
_cell.length_a   1.000
_cell.length_b   1.000
_cell.length_c   1.000
_cell.angle_alpha   90.00
_cell.angle_beta   90.00
_cell.angle_gamma   90.00
#
_symmetry.space_group_name_H-M   'P 1'
#
loop_
_entity.id
_entity.type
_entity.pdbx_description
1 polymer ?
#
loop_
_entity_poly.entity_id
_entity_poly.type
_entity_poly.pdbx_seq_one_letter_code
_entity_poly.pdbx_strand_id
1 'polypeptide(L)'
;MWKSINQIPGYFDPLEMVWSGYMYYNEKDDNQKGMKYLYFELYPGLLLWPNQDSDFQSVNQIFYHNNVFSRENLGTGSFQNMITGSQRYIQEIQQPSIQQLRFLRFIDLKDLYLKKINKKNIKDRPYEFGFTLSDQGNLRIEFFPPNAQSLKKWVKQLKKFCKLSGFFKKYICISSIAQQRNYPSDEMYKCVLIKKKKNNNSSSPNMGNLSISKNPNRNNLSQYNKNNQQGSNQFYQVRQAKMKDTSRQNKVLNEIEILQRIKGPSIQNIIEVFHEKDNKSLYIVSEYSEGRTLKEELADEQPFEEILILHIIQKILSAVAYLHDKRILHG
;
A
#
# COMPACT_ATOMS: atom_id res chain seq x y z
N MET A 1 -23.39 6.81 -2.92
CA MET A 1 -21.93 7.03 -2.78
C MET A 1 -21.20 5.77 -2.29
N TRP A 2 -21.92 4.84 -1.66
CA TRP A 2 -21.44 3.52 -1.23
C TRP A 2 -21.91 2.45 -2.22
N LYS A 3 -21.20 1.32 -2.29
CA LYS A 3 -21.60 0.16 -3.10
C LYS A 3 -22.02 -0.98 -2.17
N SER A 4 -23.08 -1.70 -2.54
CA SER A 4 -23.47 -2.94 -1.86
C SER A 4 -22.40 -4.01 -2.11
N ILE A 5 -22.11 -4.88 -1.15
CA ILE A 5 -21.10 -5.95 -1.23
C ILE A 5 -21.15 -6.76 -2.54
N ASN A 6 -22.34 -6.92 -3.14
CA ASN A 6 -22.57 -7.59 -4.42
C ASN A 6 -21.89 -6.88 -5.62
N GLN A 7 -21.35 -5.69 -5.39
CA GLN A 7 -20.63 -4.86 -6.36
C GLN A 7 -19.14 -4.72 -6.01
N ILE A 8 -18.62 -5.48 -5.02
CA ILE A 8 -17.16 -5.52 -4.78
C ILE A 8 -16.50 -5.96 -6.09
N PRO A 9 -15.60 -5.15 -6.66
CA PRO A 9 -14.92 -5.53 -7.87
C PRO A 9 -13.92 -6.67 -7.59
N GLY A 10 -14.10 -7.81 -8.25
CA GLY A 10 -13.14 -8.91 -8.23
C GLY A 10 -13.20 -9.84 -7.01
N TYR A 11 -12.07 -10.50 -6.72
CA TYR A 11 -11.91 -11.47 -5.64
C TYR A 11 -11.78 -10.75 -4.28
N PHE A 12 -12.71 -11.03 -3.37
CA PHE A 12 -12.61 -10.66 -1.96
C PHE A 12 -12.28 -11.91 -1.15
N ASP A 13 -11.17 -11.86 -0.42
CA ASP A 13 -10.75 -12.92 0.48
C ASP A 13 -10.82 -12.43 1.94
N PRO A 14 -11.75 -12.95 2.75
CA PRO A 14 -11.85 -12.61 4.17
C PRO A 14 -10.56 -12.87 4.96
N LEU A 15 -9.69 -13.78 4.49
CA LEU A 15 -8.44 -14.14 5.14
C LEU A 15 -7.31 -13.13 4.86
N GLU A 16 -7.50 -12.19 3.95
CA GLU A 16 -6.50 -11.18 3.59
C GLU A 16 -6.61 -9.86 4.36
N MET A 17 -7.34 -9.85 5.48
CA MET A 17 -7.47 -8.64 6.31
C MET A 17 -6.08 -8.12 6.73
N VAL A 18 -5.80 -6.86 6.36
CA VAL A 18 -4.52 -6.19 6.60
C VAL A 18 -4.49 -5.48 7.95
N TRP A 19 -5.62 -4.88 8.32
CA TRP A 19 -5.72 -4.07 9.53
C TRP A 19 -7.17 -3.87 9.92
N SER A 20 -7.42 -3.60 11.19
CA SER A 20 -8.75 -3.23 11.66
C SER A 20 -8.71 -2.29 12.87
N GLY A 21 -9.85 -1.71 13.18
CA GLY A 21 -10.02 -0.93 14.39
C GLY A 21 -11.08 0.16 14.28
N TYR A 22 -11.30 0.82 15.41
CA TYR A 22 -12.33 1.85 15.50
C TYR A 22 -11.84 3.21 15.00
N MET A 23 -12.74 3.91 14.31
CA MET A 23 -12.55 5.30 13.89
C MET A 23 -13.88 6.05 13.99
N TYR A 24 -13.79 7.36 14.23
CA TYR A 24 -14.92 8.24 13.99
C TYR A 24 -14.92 8.66 12.52
N TYR A 25 -16.08 8.69 11.88
CA TYR A 25 -16.22 9.22 10.53
C TYR A 25 -17.47 10.11 10.43
N ASN A 26 -17.43 11.05 9.49
CA ASN A 26 -18.56 11.94 9.22
C ASN A 26 -19.37 11.39 8.04
N GLU A 27 -20.59 10.93 8.31
CA GLU A 27 -21.51 10.49 7.27
C GLU A 27 -22.28 11.70 6.75
N LYS A 28 -22.11 12.00 5.46
CA LYS A 28 -22.74 13.16 4.80
C LYS A 28 -24.13 12.87 4.21
N ASP A 29 -24.69 11.68 4.41
CA ASP A 29 -26.01 11.34 3.84
C ASP A 29 -27.11 12.23 4.43
N ASP A 30 -27.99 12.72 3.56
CA ASP A 30 -28.74 13.98 3.65
C ASP A 30 -29.64 14.19 4.90
N ASN A 31 -29.87 13.18 5.74
CA ASN A 31 -30.84 13.26 6.84
C ASN A 31 -30.28 13.02 8.26
N GLN A 32 -29.00 12.65 8.43
CA GLN A 32 -28.39 12.47 9.76
C GLN A 32 -26.96 13.00 9.80
N LYS A 33 -26.81 14.31 10.06
CA LYS A 33 -25.51 14.93 10.34
C LYS A 33 -25.02 14.48 11.71
N GLY A 34 -24.03 13.60 11.75
CA GLY A 34 -23.43 13.16 13.01
C GLY A 34 -22.14 12.39 12.82
N MET A 35 -21.19 12.57 13.74
CA MET A 35 -19.99 11.76 13.82
C MET A 35 -20.36 10.36 14.33
N LYS A 36 -19.91 9.33 13.63
CA LYS A 36 -20.20 7.93 13.97
C LYS A 36 -18.92 7.20 14.35
N TYR A 37 -18.95 6.50 15.48
CA TYR A 37 -17.85 5.68 15.96
C TYR A 37 -18.07 4.22 15.55
N LEU A 38 -17.36 3.77 14.53
CA LEU A 38 -17.55 2.43 13.96
C LEU A 38 -16.24 1.66 13.91
N TYR A 39 -16.36 0.33 13.85
CA TYR A 39 -15.25 -0.57 13.57
C TYR A 39 -15.08 -0.71 12.05
N PHE A 40 -13.84 -0.58 11.59
CA PHE A 40 -13.47 -0.68 10.19
C PHE A 40 -12.46 -1.81 9.98
N GLU A 41 -12.56 -2.47 8.85
CA GLU A 41 -11.60 -3.47 8.38
C GLU A 41 -11.00 -3.05 7.05
N LEU A 42 -9.68 -3.17 6.96
CA LEU A 42 -8.90 -2.86 5.79
C LEU A 42 -8.42 -4.16 5.16
N TYR A 43 -8.82 -4.33 3.91
CA TYR A 43 -8.41 -5.39 3.01
C TYR A 43 -7.55 -4.79 1.88
N PRO A 44 -6.89 -5.63 1.06
CA PRO A 44 -6.04 -5.14 -0.02
C PRO A 44 -6.81 -4.36 -1.09
N GLY A 45 -6.80 -3.03 -0.98
CA GLY A 45 -7.53 -2.12 -1.87
C GLY A 45 -8.96 -1.78 -1.42
N LEU A 46 -9.41 -2.26 -0.25
CA LEU A 46 -10.80 -2.15 0.16
C LEU A 46 -10.91 -1.81 1.66
N LEU A 47 -11.77 -0.85 2.01
CA LEU A 47 -12.10 -0.53 3.41
C LEU A 47 -13.58 -0.82 3.66
N LEU A 48 -13.87 -1.63 4.69
CA LEU A 48 -15.18 -2.16 5.05
C LEU A 48 -15.65 -1.69 6.43
N TRP A 49 -16.96 -1.50 6.61
CA TRP A 49 -17.60 -1.19 7.89
C TRP A 49 -19.12 -1.49 7.83
N PRO A 50 -19.82 -1.61 8.96
CA PRO A 50 -21.25 -1.93 8.96
C PRO A 50 -22.16 -0.79 8.47
N ASN A 51 -23.28 -1.18 7.86
CA ASN A 51 -24.43 -0.34 7.56
C ASN A 51 -25.33 -0.25 8.81
N GLN A 52 -25.92 0.91 9.05
CA GLN A 52 -26.58 1.19 10.34
C GLN A 52 -27.87 0.39 10.61
N ASP A 53 -28.52 -0.16 9.58
CA ASP A 53 -29.77 -0.91 9.72
C ASP A 53 -29.56 -2.40 10.07
N SER A 54 -28.37 -2.75 10.54
CA SER A 54 -28.01 -4.14 10.84
C SER A 54 -27.90 -4.36 12.33
N ASP A 55 -28.63 -5.36 12.84
CA ASP A 55 -28.56 -5.77 14.24
C ASP A 55 -27.10 -5.96 14.64
N PHE A 56 -26.66 -5.18 15.62
CA PHE A 56 -25.28 -5.08 16.12
C PHE A 56 -24.67 -6.45 16.48
N GLN A 57 -25.51 -7.45 16.78
CA GLN A 57 -25.09 -8.83 17.06
C GLN A 57 -24.74 -9.65 15.80
N SER A 58 -25.43 -9.44 14.67
CA SER A 58 -25.21 -10.19 13.43
C SER A 58 -23.91 -9.78 12.71
N VAL A 59 -23.54 -8.49 12.79
CA VAL A 59 -22.31 -7.95 12.20
C VAL A 59 -21.07 -8.36 13.01
N ASN A 60 -21.18 -8.41 14.34
CA ASN A 60 -20.10 -8.90 15.18
C ASN A 60 -19.76 -10.36 14.85
N GLN A 61 -20.70 -11.23 14.50
CA GLN A 61 -20.33 -12.60 14.09
C GLN A 61 -19.44 -12.64 12.83
N ILE A 62 -19.62 -11.72 11.87
CA ILE A 62 -18.78 -11.63 10.66
C ILE A 62 -17.36 -11.15 11.02
N PHE A 63 -17.25 -10.14 11.88
CA PHE A 63 -15.96 -9.55 12.28
C PHE A 63 -15.23 -10.34 13.38
N TYR A 64 -15.93 -11.06 14.25
CA TYR A 64 -15.34 -11.90 15.30
C TYR A 64 -14.88 -13.26 14.77
N HIS A 65 -15.58 -13.87 13.79
CA HIS A 65 -15.08 -15.09 13.16
C HIS A 65 -13.72 -14.86 12.49
N ASN A 66 -13.46 -13.69 11.88
CA ASN A 66 -12.15 -13.39 11.25
C ASN A 66 -11.03 -13.05 12.27
N ASN A 67 -11.37 -12.50 13.44
CA ASN A 67 -10.38 -12.07 14.44
C ASN A 67 -9.83 -13.20 15.33
N VAL A 68 -10.60 -14.27 15.58
CA VAL A 68 -10.12 -15.44 16.34
C VAL A 68 -9.00 -16.17 15.58
N PHE A 69 -9.08 -16.21 14.25
CA PHE A 69 -8.09 -16.86 13.38
C PHE A 69 -6.72 -16.15 13.34
N SER A 70 -6.65 -14.84 13.63
CA SER A 70 -5.41 -14.07 13.54
C SER A 70 -4.48 -14.23 14.76
N ARG A 71 -4.98 -14.79 15.87
CA ARG A 71 -4.26 -14.82 17.15
C ARG A 71 -3.48 -16.10 17.43
N GLU A 72 -3.66 -17.18 16.67
CA GLU A 72 -3.04 -18.48 17.01
C GLU A 72 -1.68 -18.80 16.32
N ASN A 73 -1.16 -17.95 15.43
CA ASN A 73 0.12 -18.22 14.74
C ASN A 73 1.32 -17.38 15.25
N LEU A 74 1.50 -17.32 16.57
CA LEU A 74 2.79 -16.96 17.18
C LEU A 74 3.02 -17.84 18.42
N GLY A 75 3.45 -19.08 18.19
CA GLY A 75 3.84 -20.01 19.24
C GLY A 75 4.63 -21.18 18.69
N THR A 76 5.93 -21.19 18.95
CA THR A 76 6.86 -22.29 18.65
C THR A 76 6.43 -23.58 19.36
N GLY A 77 6.13 -24.65 18.61
CA GLY A 77 5.88 -25.98 19.21
C GLY A 77 5.61 -27.09 18.19
N SER A 78 6.60 -27.99 18.02
CA SER A 78 6.54 -29.37 17.48
C SER A 78 5.64 -29.71 16.28
N PHE A 79 6.30 -29.98 15.15
CA PHE A 79 5.75 -30.25 13.81
C PHE A 79 4.98 -31.58 13.60
N GLN A 80 4.83 -32.45 14.61
CA GLN A 80 4.27 -33.80 14.38
C GLN A 80 2.81 -34.00 14.87
N ASN A 81 2.30 -33.14 15.76
CA ASN A 81 0.95 -33.32 16.34
C ASN A 81 -0.14 -32.44 15.68
N MET A 82 0.20 -31.63 14.67
CA MET A 82 -0.74 -30.70 14.02
C MET A 82 -1.56 -31.30 12.86
N ILE A 83 -1.25 -32.51 12.39
CA ILE A 83 -1.85 -33.04 11.15
C ILE A 83 -3.20 -33.73 11.40
N THR A 84 -3.48 -34.25 12.59
CA THR A 84 -4.73 -34.98 12.87
C THR A 84 -5.86 -34.13 13.44
N GLY A 85 -5.55 -32.97 14.05
CA GLY A 85 -6.54 -32.00 14.53
C GLY A 85 -7.00 -30.98 13.48
N SER A 86 -6.13 -30.63 12.53
CA SER A 86 -6.41 -29.61 11.51
C SER A 86 -7.36 -30.08 10.42
N GLN A 87 -7.41 -31.38 10.11
CA GLN A 87 -8.32 -31.90 9.06
C GLN A 87 -9.80 -31.92 9.47
N ARG A 88 -10.13 -31.97 10.77
CA ARG A 88 -11.53 -31.94 11.22
C ARG A 88 -12.11 -30.52 11.32
N TYR A 89 -11.29 -29.50 11.54
CA TYR A 89 -11.75 -28.10 11.62
C TYR A 89 -11.80 -27.38 10.27
N ILE A 90 -11.08 -27.90 9.25
CA ILE A 90 -11.11 -27.35 7.89
C ILE A 90 -12.42 -27.69 7.15
N GLN A 91 -13.21 -28.66 7.62
CA GLN A 91 -14.42 -29.10 6.92
C GLN A 91 -15.70 -28.29 7.19
N GLU A 92 -15.66 -27.26 8.05
CA GLU A 92 -16.81 -26.36 8.27
C GLU A 92 -16.43 -24.87 8.24
N ILE A 93 -15.57 -24.47 7.31
CA ILE A 93 -15.42 -23.04 6.97
C ILE A 93 -16.54 -22.66 6.01
N GLN A 94 -17.74 -22.40 6.54
CA GLN A 94 -18.76 -21.75 5.73
C GLN A 94 -18.33 -20.30 5.50
N GLN A 95 -18.03 -19.96 4.24
CA GLN A 95 -17.95 -18.58 3.77
C GLN A 95 -19.15 -17.80 4.36
N PRO A 96 -18.98 -16.57 4.89
CA PRO A 96 -20.10 -15.81 5.40
C PRO A 96 -21.16 -15.75 4.30
N SER A 97 -22.39 -16.15 4.63
CA SER A 97 -23.44 -16.24 3.61
C SER A 97 -23.58 -14.88 2.94
N ILE A 98 -23.83 -14.85 1.62
CA ILE A 98 -24.03 -13.60 0.85
C ILE A 98 -25.07 -12.68 1.52
N GLN A 99 -26.00 -13.27 2.29
CA GLN A 99 -27.02 -12.58 3.09
C GLN A 99 -26.47 -11.87 4.34
N GLN A 100 -25.39 -12.31 4.97
CA GLN A 100 -24.73 -11.61 6.08
C GLN A 100 -23.93 -10.39 5.59
N LEU A 101 -23.36 -10.48 4.39
CA LEU A 101 -22.53 -9.43 3.79
C LEU A 101 -23.32 -8.21 3.30
N ARG A 102 -24.64 -8.33 3.07
CA ARG A 102 -25.52 -7.24 2.60
C ARG A 102 -25.56 -6.01 3.52
N PHE A 103 -25.14 -6.21 4.76
CA PHE A 103 -25.11 -5.20 5.81
C PHE A 103 -23.77 -4.45 5.89
N LEU A 104 -22.81 -4.71 5.01
CA LEU A 104 -21.53 -4.03 5.00
C LEU A 104 -21.49 -2.95 3.91
N ARG A 105 -20.95 -1.79 4.28
CA ARG A 105 -20.53 -0.75 3.34
C ARG A 105 -19.06 -0.94 3.01
N PHE A 106 -18.70 -0.56 1.79
CA PHE A 106 -17.32 -0.56 1.37
C PHE A 106 -16.95 0.70 0.59
N ILE A 107 -15.64 0.96 0.56
CA ILE A 107 -15.03 1.91 -0.36
C ILE A 107 -13.78 1.31 -1.01
N ASP A 108 -13.74 1.41 -2.34
CA ASP A 108 -12.59 1.04 -3.16
C ASP A 108 -11.50 2.11 -3.01
N LEU A 109 -10.30 1.71 -2.58
CA LEU A 109 -9.21 2.61 -2.26
C LEU A 109 -8.36 2.98 -3.46
N LYS A 110 -8.44 2.24 -4.57
CA LYS A 110 -7.49 2.32 -5.69
C LYS A 110 -7.42 3.72 -6.30
N ASP A 111 -8.55 4.43 -6.32
CA ASP A 111 -8.66 5.76 -6.92
C ASP A 111 -8.66 6.91 -5.92
N LEU A 112 -8.53 6.59 -4.63
CA LEU A 112 -8.59 7.58 -3.57
C LEU A 112 -7.22 8.14 -3.21
N TYR A 113 -7.22 9.43 -2.91
CA TYR A 113 -6.08 10.14 -2.36
C TYR A 113 -6.15 10.12 -0.85
N LEU A 114 -5.06 9.68 -0.22
CA LEU A 114 -4.90 9.74 1.22
C LEU A 114 -4.16 11.00 1.62
N LYS A 115 -4.74 11.80 2.51
CA LYS A 115 -4.10 12.99 3.07
C LYS A 115 -4.31 13.08 4.57
N LYS A 116 -3.25 13.37 5.33
CA LYS A 116 -3.38 13.67 6.76
C LYS A 116 -4.04 15.04 6.95
N ILE A 117 -4.92 15.13 7.93
CA ILE A 117 -5.50 16.41 8.35
C ILE A 117 -4.52 17.07 9.33
N ASN A 118 -4.15 18.31 9.05
CA ASN A 118 -3.29 19.11 9.93
C ASN A 118 -4.10 19.65 11.10
N LYS A 119 -3.52 19.69 12.33
CA LYS A 119 -4.12 20.28 13.53
C LYS A 119 -4.78 21.65 13.28
N LYS A 120 -4.11 22.53 12.52
CA LYS A 120 -4.58 23.89 12.19
C LYS A 120 -5.88 23.93 11.35
N ASN A 121 -6.19 22.84 10.65
CA ASN A 121 -7.37 22.73 9.79
C ASN A 121 -8.55 22.07 10.51
N ILE A 122 -8.39 21.75 11.80
CA ILE A 122 -9.44 21.19 12.65
C ILE A 122 -9.89 22.31 13.60
N LYS A 123 -10.52 23.34 13.04
CA LYS A 123 -11.18 24.37 13.84
C LYS A 123 -12.52 23.81 14.32
N ASP A 124 -12.81 23.94 15.61
CA ASP A 124 -14.10 23.66 16.25
C ASP A 124 -14.60 22.20 16.21
N ARG A 125 -13.69 21.21 16.26
CA ARG A 125 -14.06 19.78 16.37
C ARG A 125 -13.35 19.09 17.53
N PRO A 126 -13.93 18.05 18.15
CA PRO A 126 -13.34 17.35 19.31
C PRO A 126 -12.13 16.46 18.97
N TYR A 127 -11.60 16.53 17.74
CA TYR A 127 -10.53 15.65 17.27
C TYR A 127 -9.27 16.43 16.97
N GLU A 128 -8.14 15.97 17.49
CA GLU A 128 -6.85 16.63 17.27
C GLU A 128 -6.14 16.20 15.99
N PHE A 129 -6.57 15.09 15.39
CA PHE A 129 -5.90 14.48 14.26
C PHE A 129 -6.85 13.58 13.46
N GLY A 130 -6.56 13.43 12.18
CA GLY A 130 -7.36 12.59 11.28
C GLY A 130 -6.71 12.45 9.91
N PHE A 131 -7.42 11.81 9.00
CA PHE A 131 -7.05 11.72 7.60
C PHE A 131 -8.29 11.81 6.70
N THR A 132 -8.06 12.16 5.45
CA THR A 132 -9.10 12.20 4.42
C THR A 132 -8.84 11.15 3.37
N LEU A 133 -9.90 10.51 2.90
CA LEU A 133 -9.95 9.79 1.64
C LEU A 133 -10.83 10.60 0.67
N SER A 134 -10.29 10.93 -0.49
CA SER A 134 -11.02 11.73 -1.48
C SER A 134 -10.70 11.26 -2.90
N ASP A 135 -11.65 11.39 -3.83
CA ASP A 135 -11.39 11.14 -5.25
C ASP A 135 -11.06 12.44 -6.01
N GLN A 136 -11.08 12.41 -7.34
CA GLN A 136 -10.94 13.61 -8.17
C GLN A 136 -12.27 14.35 -8.40
N GLY A 137 -13.40 13.73 -8.06
CA GLY A 137 -14.72 14.31 -8.17
C GLY A 137 -15.13 14.96 -6.85
N ASN A 138 -16.28 14.54 -6.33
CA ASN A 138 -16.92 15.16 -5.16
C ASN A 138 -16.79 14.32 -3.89
N LEU A 139 -16.14 13.15 -3.94
CA LEU A 139 -15.99 12.30 -2.78
C LEU A 139 -14.91 12.86 -1.86
N ARG A 140 -15.29 13.15 -0.61
CA ARG A 140 -14.34 13.44 0.46
C ARG A 140 -14.91 12.99 1.79
N ILE A 141 -14.24 12.00 2.38
CA ILE A 141 -14.58 11.43 3.68
C ILE A 141 -13.44 11.73 4.65
N GLU A 142 -13.80 12.10 5.87
CA GLU A 142 -12.87 12.41 6.93
C GLU A 142 -13.00 11.37 8.03
N PHE A 143 -11.86 10.80 8.41
CA PHE A 143 -11.73 9.77 9.43
C PHE A 143 -10.87 10.29 10.57
N PHE A 144 -11.29 10.01 11.79
CA PHE A 144 -10.66 10.46 13.02
C PHE A 144 -10.44 9.24 13.92
N PRO A 145 -9.25 8.63 13.85
CA PRO A 145 -8.85 7.59 14.79
C PRO A 145 -8.86 8.11 16.24
N PRO A 146 -8.97 7.24 17.25
CA PRO A 146 -9.12 7.66 18.65
C PRO A 146 -7.84 8.28 19.26
N ASN A 147 -6.66 7.90 18.75
CA ASN A 147 -5.38 8.42 19.24
C ASN A 147 -4.33 8.53 18.12
N ALA A 148 -3.27 9.31 18.37
CA ALA A 148 -2.21 9.57 17.39
C ALA A 148 -1.47 8.30 16.96
N GLN A 149 -1.38 7.28 17.83
CA GLN A 149 -0.78 5.99 17.49
C GLN A 149 -1.66 5.22 16.50
N SER A 150 -2.98 5.22 16.72
CA SER A 150 -3.97 4.62 15.81
C SER A 150 -3.94 5.32 14.46
N LEU A 151 -3.85 6.64 14.42
CA LEU A 151 -3.65 7.40 13.18
C LEU A 151 -2.37 6.97 12.45
N LYS A 152 -1.25 6.85 13.16
CA LYS A 152 0.01 6.39 12.55
C LYS A 152 -0.14 4.99 11.94
N LYS A 153 -0.82 4.07 12.64
CA LYS A 153 -1.09 2.71 12.17
C LYS A 153 -2.00 2.73 10.92
N TRP A 154 -3.15 3.39 10.98
CA TRP A 154 -4.08 3.52 9.86
C TRP A 154 -3.42 4.11 8.61
N VAL A 155 -2.75 5.26 8.75
CA VAL A 155 -2.07 5.89 7.61
C VAL A 155 -0.93 5.02 7.06
N LYS A 156 -0.22 4.27 7.91
CA LYS A 156 0.83 3.33 7.47
C LYS A 156 0.26 2.20 6.60
N GLN A 157 -0.96 1.75 6.87
CA GLN A 157 -1.59 0.68 6.09
C GLN A 157 -2.29 1.24 4.85
N LEU A 158 -3.11 2.28 4.99
CA LEU A 158 -3.86 2.88 3.88
C LEU A 158 -2.96 3.43 2.77
N LYS A 159 -1.80 4.01 3.12
CA LYS A 159 -0.86 4.54 2.11
C LYS A 159 -0.33 3.48 1.14
N LYS A 160 -0.48 2.19 1.48
CA LYS A 160 -0.08 1.07 0.61
C LYS A 160 -1.08 0.85 -0.52
N PHE A 161 -2.32 1.29 -0.35
CA PHE A 161 -3.44 1.03 -1.27
C PHE A 161 -4.05 2.30 -1.87
N CYS A 162 -3.78 3.46 -1.28
CA CYS A 162 -4.24 4.77 -1.78
C CYS A 162 -3.16 5.50 -2.58
N LYS A 163 -3.59 6.42 -3.43
CA LYS A 163 -2.71 7.38 -4.12
C LYS A 163 -2.24 8.46 -3.13
N LEU A 164 -0.96 8.81 -3.21
CA LEU A 164 -0.36 9.93 -2.48
C LEU A 164 -0.10 11.11 -3.43
N SER A 165 0.19 12.29 -2.87
CA SER A 165 0.65 13.46 -3.64
C SER A 165 1.93 14.01 -3.04
N GLY A 166 2.71 14.73 -3.86
CA GLY A 166 3.98 15.30 -3.44
C GLY A 166 5.10 14.26 -3.35
N PHE A 167 5.28 13.45 -4.38
CA PHE A 167 6.44 12.57 -4.58
C PHE A 167 7.75 13.31 -4.29
N PHE A 168 7.94 14.47 -4.92
CA PHE A 168 9.14 15.32 -4.76
C PHE A 168 9.24 15.99 -3.38
N LYS A 169 8.20 15.90 -2.52
CA LYS A 169 8.30 16.32 -1.11
C LYS A 169 8.93 15.25 -0.23
N LYS A 170 9.05 14.01 -0.74
CA LYS A 170 9.51 12.85 0.02
C LYS A 170 10.72 12.15 -0.60
N TYR A 171 10.84 12.14 -1.93
CA TYR A 171 11.93 11.49 -2.64
C TYR A 171 12.73 12.46 -3.50
N ILE A 172 14.00 12.11 -3.69
CA ILE A 172 14.91 12.77 -4.63
C ILE A 172 15.35 11.74 -5.66
N CYS A 173 15.25 12.08 -6.95
CA CYS A 173 15.80 11.29 -8.04
C CYS A 173 17.31 11.54 -8.16
N ILE A 174 18.10 10.48 -8.00
CA ILE A 174 19.56 10.52 -8.06
C ILE A 174 20.06 10.29 -9.48
N SER A 175 19.57 9.25 -10.14
CA SER A 175 19.98 8.86 -11.48
C SER A 175 18.82 8.22 -12.24
N SER A 176 18.87 8.29 -13.58
CA SER A 176 18.05 7.43 -14.42
C SER A 176 18.57 6.00 -14.37
N ILE A 177 17.66 5.05 -14.57
CA ILE A 177 17.95 3.63 -14.80
C ILE A 177 17.58 3.34 -16.26
N ALA A 178 18.29 2.40 -16.89
CA ALA A 178 17.97 1.98 -18.25
C ALA A 178 16.50 1.57 -18.37
N GLN A 179 15.87 1.95 -19.47
CA GLN A 179 14.49 1.59 -19.75
C GLN A 179 14.36 0.07 -19.87
N GLN A 180 13.35 -0.49 -19.21
CA GLN A 180 13.06 -1.92 -19.31
C GLN A 180 12.20 -2.19 -20.54
N ARG A 181 12.50 -3.27 -21.28
CA ARG A 181 11.75 -3.67 -22.49
C ARG A 181 10.24 -3.80 -22.26
N ASN A 182 9.85 -4.22 -21.06
CA ASN A 182 8.44 -4.42 -20.71
C ASN A 182 7.67 -3.10 -20.52
N TYR A 183 8.39 -1.97 -20.34
CA TYR A 183 7.80 -0.65 -20.11
C TYR A 183 8.53 0.42 -20.94
N PRO A 184 8.48 0.35 -22.29
CA PRO A 184 9.35 1.14 -23.18
C PRO A 184 9.08 2.65 -23.15
N SER A 185 7.99 3.07 -22.52
CA SER A 185 7.53 4.47 -22.44
C SER A 185 7.50 5.00 -21.01
N ASP A 186 7.89 4.19 -20.04
CA ASP A 186 8.05 4.61 -18.66
C ASP A 186 9.50 5.04 -18.41
N GLU A 187 9.67 6.01 -17.52
CA GLU A 187 10.99 6.46 -17.07
C GLU A 187 11.30 5.78 -15.73
N MET A 188 12.53 5.28 -15.59
CA MET A 188 12.97 4.59 -14.38
C MET A 188 14.05 5.41 -13.67
N TYR A 189 13.96 5.49 -12.35
CA TYR A 189 14.84 6.31 -11.52
C TYR A 189 15.33 5.55 -10.30
N LYS A 190 16.59 5.79 -9.91
CA LYS A 190 17.12 5.46 -8.59
C LYS A 190 16.91 6.66 -7.68
N CYS A 191 16.27 6.43 -6.53
CA CYS A 191 15.81 7.48 -5.63
C CYS A 191 16.20 7.22 -4.17
N VAL A 192 16.14 8.27 -3.36
CA VAL A 192 16.35 8.23 -1.90
C VAL A 192 15.31 9.06 -1.17
N LEU A 193 15.06 8.71 0.09
CA LEU A 193 14.20 9.49 0.98
C LEU A 193 14.88 10.79 1.42
N ILE A 194 14.10 11.87 1.49
CA ILE A 194 14.51 13.13 2.10
C ILE A 194 14.55 12.94 3.63
N LYS A 195 15.76 12.92 4.20
CA LYS A 195 15.95 12.94 5.66
C LYS A 195 15.65 14.34 6.20
N LYS A 196 14.69 14.46 7.13
CA LYS A 196 14.50 15.69 7.91
C LYS A 196 15.55 15.71 9.04
N LYS A 197 16.37 16.75 9.13
CA LYS A 197 17.22 16.95 10.33
C LYS A 197 16.30 17.09 11.55
N LYS A 198 16.56 16.31 12.60
CA LYS A 198 15.97 16.56 13.92
C LYS A 198 16.67 17.80 14.47
N ASN A 199 16.06 18.97 14.37
CA ASN A 199 16.53 20.12 15.14
C ASN A 199 16.18 19.88 16.60
N ASN A 200 17.17 19.43 17.38
CA ASN A 200 17.19 19.80 18.79
C ASN A 200 17.75 21.22 18.84
N ASN A 201 16.95 22.11 19.42
CA ASN A 201 17.21 23.51 19.73
C ASN A 201 16.70 24.54 18.71
N SER A 202 15.99 25.50 19.32
CA SER A 202 15.32 26.67 18.79
C SER A 202 16.29 27.63 18.13
N SER A 203 16.29 27.61 16.80
CA SER A 203 16.41 28.77 15.92
C SER A 203 16.16 28.23 14.52
N SER A 204 15.13 28.74 13.84
CA SER A 204 14.81 28.36 12.47
C SER A 204 16.06 28.53 11.61
N PRO A 205 16.67 27.46 11.06
CA PRO A 205 17.58 27.65 9.96
C PRO A 205 16.69 27.86 8.75
N ASN A 206 16.80 29.03 8.14
CA ASN A 206 16.35 29.24 6.77
C ASN A 206 16.85 28.06 5.94
N MET A 207 15.92 27.18 5.54
CA MET A 207 16.14 26.27 4.43
C MET A 207 16.46 27.16 3.24
N GLY A 208 17.76 27.35 2.95
CA GLY A 208 18.18 27.78 1.64
C GLY A 208 17.50 26.84 0.66
N ASN A 209 16.60 27.38 -0.16
CA ASN A 209 15.80 26.65 -1.12
C ASN A 209 16.70 25.61 -1.81
N LEU A 210 16.56 24.33 -1.46
CA LEU A 210 17.13 23.27 -2.28
C LEU A 210 16.33 23.31 -3.59
N SER A 211 16.88 24.00 -4.58
CA SER A 211 16.47 23.93 -5.98
C SER A 211 16.87 22.57 -6.56
N ILE A 212 16.40 21.49 -5.92
CA ILE A 212 16.55 20.15 -6.48
C ILE A 212 15.67 20.11 -7.73
N SER A 213 16.33 19.97 -8.87
CA SER A 213 15.67 19.74 -10.15
C SER A 213 14.76 18.51 -10.04
N LYS A 214 13.51 18.65 -10.55
CA LYS A 214 12.58 17.52 -10.70
C LYS A 214 13.17 16.39 -11.56
N ASN A 215 14.12 16.72 -12.43
CA ASN A 215 14.85 15.77 -13.26
C ASN A 215 16.17 15.36 -12.60
N PRO A 216 16.57 14.08 -12.68
CA PRO A 216 17.86 13.63 -12.17
C PRO A 216 18.99 14.29 -12.94
N ASN A 217 19.79 15.11 -12.26
CA ASN A 217 21.01 15.69 -12.82
C ASN A 217 22.20 15.29 -11.96
N ARG A 218 23.43 15.30 -12.52
CA ARG A 218 24.69 15.04 -11.80
C ARG A 218 24.83 15.86 -10.51
N ASN A 219 24.20 17.03 -10.47
CA ASN A 219 24.14 17.90 -9.29
C ASN A 219 23.36 17.27 -8.12
N ASN A 220 22.30 16.48 -8.36
CA ASN A 220 21.49 15.88 -7.31
C ASN A 220 22.30 14.87 -6.46
N LEU A 221 23.13 14.04 -7.11
CA LEU A 221 24.00 13.08 -6.41
C LEU A 221 25.12 13.80 -5.63
N SER A 222 25.79 14.76 -6.27
CA SER A 222 26.86 15.54 -5.62
C SER A 222 26.34 16.39 -4.45
N GLN A 223 25.16 17.01 -4.60
CA GLN A 223 24.51 17.79 -3.54
C GLN A 223 23.95 16.89 -2.44
N TYR A 224 23.51 15.67 -2.76
CA TYR A 224 23.11 14.67 -1.77
C TYR A 224 24.30 14.16 -0.95
N ASN A 225 25.40 13.78 -1.61
CA ASN A 225 26.61 13.25 -0.96
C ASN A 225 27.28 14.29 -0.05
N LYS A 226 27.33 15.56 -0.48
CA LYS A 226 27.81 16.68 0.36
C LYS A 226 27.00 16.87 1.65
N ASN A 227 25.69 16.57 1.61
CA ASN A 227 24.78 16.79 2.73
C ASN A 227 24.59 15.57 3.66
N ASN A 228 25.04 14.37 3.26
CA ASN A 228 24.77 13.10 3.97
C ASN A 228 26.04 12.27 4.22
N GLN A 229 27.11 12.88 4.72
CA GLN A 229 28.43 12.24 4.90
C GLN A 229 28.49 11.05 5.89
N GLN A 230 27.41 10.63 6.56
CA GLN A 230 27.50 9.59 7.63
C GLN A 230 26.26 8.69 7.77
N GLY A 231 25.75 8.05 6.71
CA GLY A 231 24.74 7.00 6.94
C GLY A 231 24.50 6.06 5.77
N SER A 232 24.21 4.80 6.09
CA SER A 232 23.66 3.85 5.11
C SER A 232 22.35 4.41 4.58
N ASN A 233 22.29 4.60 3.27
CA ASN A 233 21.14 5.19 2.60
C ASN A 233 20.42 4.08 1.84
N GLN A 234 19.17 3.83 2.21
CA GLN A 234 18.31 2.91 1.48
C GLN A 234 17.91 3.54 0.14
N PHE A 235 18.20 2.84 -0.95
CA PHE A 235 17.79 3.22 -2.29
C PHE A 235 16.41 2.67 -2.63
N TYR A 236 15.75 3.34 -3.57
CA TYR A 236 14.44 2.98 -4.09
C TYR A 236 14.47 3.02 -5.60
N GLN A 237 13.79 2.07 -6.25
CA GLN A 237 13.49 2.16 -7.66
C GLN A 237 12.15 2.91 -7.81
N VAL A 238 12.09 3.84 -8.76
CA VAL A 238 10.87 4.60 -9.06
C VAL A 238 10.56 4.51 -10.53
N ARG A 239 9.37 3.99 -10.85
CA ARG A 239 8.81 4.02 -12.20
C ARG A 239 7.89 5.24 -12.33
N GLN A 240 8.17 6.11 -13.30
CA GLN A 240 7.29 7.19 -13.70
C GLN A 240 6.49 6.78 -14.94
N ALA A 241 5.19 6.55 -14.75
CA ALA A 241 4.25 6.23 -15.81
C ALA A 241 3.42 7.48 -16.18
N LYS A 242 3.48 7.89 -17.44
CA LYS A 242 2.70 9.03 -17.95
C LYS A 242 1.24 8.62 -18.21
N MET A 243 0.31 9.35 -17.60
CA MET A 243 -1.13 9.08 -17.64
C MET A 243 -1.81 9.88 -18.75
N LYS A 244 -1.34 9.68 -20.00
CA LYS A 244 -1.85 10.41 -21.17
C LYS A 244 -3.08 9.75 -21.79
N ASP A 245 -3.14 8.42 -21.76
CA ASP A 245 -4.16 7.60 -22.39
C ASP A 245 -4.91 6.79 -21.31
N THR A 246 -6.24 6.83 -21.36
CA THR A 246 -7.15 6.10 -20.46
C THR A 246 -6.93 4.58 -20.47
N SER A 247 -6.66 3.99 -21.63
CA SER A 247 -6.40 2.54 -21.76
C SER A 247 -5.12 2.15 -21.03
N ARG A 248 -4.04 2.90 -21.27
CA ARG A 248 -2.77 2.74 -20.55
C ARG A 248 -2.95 2.97 -19.06
N GLN A 249 -3.68 4.02 -18.69
CA GLN A 249 -3.98 4.34 -17.30
C GLN A 249 -4.63 3.16 -16.58
N ASN A 250 -5.65 2.55 -17.18
CA ASN A 250 -6.34 1.40 -16.58
C ASN A 250 -5.40 0.20 -16.42
N LYS A 251 -4.53 -0.07 -17.40
CA LYS A 251 -3.52 -1.14 -17.29
C LYS A 251 -2.53 -0.90 -16.15
N VAL A 252 -1.98 0.31 -16.05
CA VAL A 252 -1.03 0.66 -14.99
C VAL A 252 -1.69 0.63 -13.61
N LEU A 253 -2.93 1.11 -13.48
CA LEU A 253 -3.67 1.07 -12.22
C LEU A 253 -4.00 -0.36 -11.79
N ASN A 254 -4.40 -1.23 -12.74
CA ASN A 254 -4.64 -2.64 -12.45
C ASN A 254 -3.36 -3.37 -12.03
N GLU A 255 -2.24 -3.08 -12.70
CA GLU A 255 -0.92 -3.60 -12.33
C GLU A 255 -0.53 -3.17 -10.90
N ILE A 256 -0.70 -1.89 -10.58
CA ILE A 256 -0.44 -1.37 -9.23
C ILE A 256 -1.31 -2.09 -8.20
N GLU A 257 -2.60 -2.28 -8.48
CA GLU A 257 -3.53 -2.96 -7.57
C GLU A 257 -3.02 -4.35 -7.23
N ILE A 258 -2.64 -5.15 -8.24
CA ILE A 258 -2.07 -6.48 -8.06
C ILE A 258 -0.78 -6.42 -7.23
N LEU A 259 0.15 -5.56 -7.62
CA LEU A 259 1.47 -5.46 -6.98
C LEU A 259 1.40 -4.92 -5.54
N GLN A 260 0.37 -4.17 -5.17
CA GLN A 260 0.15 -3.72 -3.79
C GLN A 260 -0.33 -4.85 -2.86
N ARG A 261 -0.93 -5.92 -3.40
CA ARG A 261 -1.34 -7.11 -2.63
C ARG A 261 -0.18 -8.07 -2.34
N ILE A 262 0.84 -8.03 -3.19
CA ILE A 262 1.98 -8.96 -3.15
C ILE A 262 3.06 -8.46 -2.18
N LYS A 263 3.50 -9.34 -1.28
CA LYS A 263 4.71 -9.14 -0.47
C LYS A 263 5.50 -10.41 -0.26
N GLY A 264 6.77 -10.40 -0.64
CA GLY A 264 7.64 -11.55 -0.43
C GLY A 264 9.13 -11.21 -0.58
N PRO A 265 10.02 -12.10 -0.12
CA PRO A 265 11.47 -11.92 -0.23
C PRO A 265 11.99 -12.11 -1.66
N SER A 266 11.28 -12.89 -2.48
CA SER A 266 11.65 -13.20 -3.87
C SER A 266 10.87 -12.36 -4.90
N ILE A 267 10.15 -11.33 -4.45
CA ILE A 267 9.34 -10.45 -5.32
C ILE A 267 9.65 -9.00 -4.97
N GLN A 268 9.84 -8.16 -5.99
CA GLN A 268 10.07 -6.74 -5.80
C GLN A 268 8.85 -6.07 -5.18
N ASN A 269 8.97 -5.62 -3.93
CA ASN A 269 7.83 -5.08 -3.20
C ASN A 269 7.53 -3.63 -3.61
N ILE A 270 6.25 -3.32 -3.90
CA ILE A 270 5.78 -1.93 -3.95
C ILE A 270 5.69 -1.37 -2.53
N ILE A 271 6.16 -0.13 -2.39
CA ILE A 271 6.24 0.59 -1.12
C ILE A 271 5.13 1.63 -1.03
N GLU A 272 4.94 2.41 -2.09
CA GLU A 272 3.90 3.44 -2.18
C GLU A 272 3.76 3.98 -3.60
N VAL A 273 2.60 4.59 -3.88
CA VAL A 273 2.27 5.15 -5.19
C VAL A 273 1.86 6.61 -5.04
N PHE A 274 2.44 7.47 -5.86
CA PHE A 274 2.10 8.88 -5.94
C PHE A 274 1.44 9.18 -7.27
N HIS A 275 0.48 10.10 -7.24
CA HIS A 275 -0.10 10.70 -8.41
C HIS A 275 0.12 12.21 -8.36
N GLU A 276 0.96 12.68 -9.27
CA GLU A 276 1.21 14.11 -9.48
C GLU A 276 0.25 14.62 -10.56
N LYS A 277 -0.73 15.42 -10.13
CA LYS A 277 -1.75 15.99 -11.03
C LYS A 277 -1.13 16.96 -12.04
N ASP A 278 -0.16 17.75 -11.59
CA ASP A 278 0.47 18.81 -12.38
C ASP A 278 1.13 18.28 -13.67
N ASN A 279 1.76 17.11 -13.60
CA ASN A 279 2.44 16.49 -14.74
C ASN A 279 1.76 15.19 -15.22
N LYS A 280 0.52 14.92 -14.75
CA LYS A 280 -0.29 13.74 -15.08
C LYS A 280 0.54 12.45 -15.06
N SER A 281 1.33 12.25 -14.01
CA SER A 281 2.22 11.10 -13.90
C SER A 281 1.97 10.33 -12.59
N LEU A 282 2.00 9.00 -12.69
CA LEU A 282 2.11 8.11 -11.54
C LEU A 282 3.59 7.84 -11.26
N TYR A 283 3.98 7.94 -10.00
CA TYR A 283 5.29 7.51 -9.51
C TYR A 283 5.08 6.31 -8.61
N ILE A 284 5.59 5.16 -9.04
CA ILE A 284 5.46 3.89 -8.33
C ILE A 284 6.81 3.62 -7.69
N VAL A 285 6.83 3.62 -6.36
CA VAL A 285 8.05 3.43 -5.57
C VAL A 285 8.13 1.98 -5.13
N SER A 286 9.22 1.30 -5.47
CA SER A 286 9.52 -0.08 -5.09
C SER A 286 10.91 -0.22 -4.48
N GLU A 287 11.17 -1.41 -3.93
CA GLU A 287 12.51 -1.79 -3.49
C GLU A 287 13.51 -1.69 -4.64
N TYR A 288 14.72 -1.23 -4.34
CA TYR A 288 15.81 -1.19 -5.31
C TYR A 288 16.60 -2.49 -5.26
N SER A 289 16.68 -3.18 -6.40
CA SER A 289 17.56 -4.32 -6.59
C SER A 289 18.88 -3.83 -7.20
N GLU A 290 19.99 -4.11 -6.51
CA GLU A 290 21.32 -3.82 -7.01
C GLU A 290 21.82 -4.97 -7.91
N GLY A 291 22.71 -4.65 -8.85
CA GLY A 291 23.29 -5.61 -9.78
C GLY A 291 22.63 -5.60 -11.16
N ARG A 292 22.92 -6.64 -11.94
CA ARG A 292 22.42 -6.86 -13.31
C ARG A 292 21.17 -7.73 -13.27
N THR A 293 20.42 -7.71 -14.37
CA THR A 293 19.29 -8.64 -14.55
C THR A 293 19.81 -10.06 -14.82
N LEU A 294 19.03 -11.08 -14.46
CA LEU A 294 19.40 -12.48 -14.78
C LEU A 294 19.64 -12.69 -16.28
N LYS A 295 18.92 -11.96 -17.15
CA LYS A 295 19.13 -11.97 -18.59
C LYS A 295 20.49 -11.42 -19.00
N GLU A 296 20.94 -10.34 -18.35
CA GLU A 296 22.25 -9.75 -18.61
C GLU A 296 23.37 -10.65 -18.09
N GLU A 297 23.16 -11.35 -16.97
CA GLU A 297 24.11 -12.34 -16.45
C GLU A 297 24.19 -13.57 -17.38
N LEU A 298 23.05 -14.06 -17.88
CA LEU A 298 22.99 -15.17 -18.85
C LEU A 298 23.55 -14.83 -20.23
N ALA A 299 23.67 -13.53 -20.55
CA ALA A 299 24.25 -13.10 -21.81
C ALA A 299 25.78 -13.17 -21.81
N ASP A 300 26.39 -13.24 -20.63
CA ASP A 300 27.82 -13.49 -20.52
C ASP A 300 28.05 -14.99 -20.85
N GLU A 301 29.01 -15.34 -21.71
CA GLU A 301 29.26 -16.72 -22.16
C GLU A 301 29.81 -17.67 -21.07
N GLN A 302 29.70 -17.28 -19.80
CA GLN A 302 30.10 -18.07 -18.64
C GLN A 302 28.91 -18.88 -18.13
N PRO A 303 28.93 -20.22 -18.20
CA PRO A 303 27.88 -21.03 -17.63
C PRO A 303 27.87 -20.89 -16.11
N PHE A 304 26.68 -20.85 -15.51
CA PHE A 304 26.55 -20.91 -14.06
C PHE A 304 26.88 -22.30 -13.53
N GLU A 305 27.44 -22.35 -12.32
CA GLU A 305 27.53 -23.59 -11.57
C GLU A 305 26.12 -24.13 -11.25
N GLU A 306 25.97 -25.46 -11.28
CA GLU A 306 24.69 -26.13 -11.04
C GLU A 306 24.06 -25.71 -9.70
N ILE A 307 24.86 -25.54 -8.66
CA ILE A 307 24.38 -25.11 -7.34
C ILE A 307 23.75 -23.70 -7.38
N LEU A 308 24.32 -22.79 -8.17
CA LEU A 308 23.78 -21.44 -8.35
C LEU A 308 22.47 -21.49 -9.15
N ILE A 309 22.40 -22.33 -10.18
CA ILE A 309 21.19 -22.56 -10.97
C ILE A 309 20.05 -23.05 -10.07
N LEU A 310 20.30 -24.06 -9.23
CA LEU A 310 19.31 -24.60 -8.30
C LEU A 310 18.78 -23.52 -7.34
N HIS A 311 19.66 -22.66 -6.82
CA HIS A 311 19.27 -21.55 -5.94
C HIS A 311 18.40 -20.51 -6.65
N ILE A 312 18.73 -20.18 -7.91
CA ILE A 312 17.94 -19.26 -8.75
C ILE A 312 16.55 -19.87 -9.00
N ILE A 313 16.49 -21.13 -9.43
CA ILE A 313 15.23 -21.85 -9.69
C ILE A 313 14.38 -21.90 -8.42
N GLN A 314 14.96 -22.23 -7.26
CA GLN A 314 14.24 -22.29 -5.99
C GLN A 314 13.59 -20.93 -5.66
N LYS A 315 14.31 -19.81 -5.84
CA LYS A 315 13.76 -18.47 -5.61
C LYS A 315 12.63 -18.13 -6.56
N ILE A 316 12.78 -18.45 -7.85
CA ILE A 316 11.74 -18.22 -8.87
C ILE A 316 10.50 -19.05 -8.55
N LEU A 317 10.64 -20.35 -8.29
CA LEU A 317 9.52 -21.23 -7.97
C LEU A 317 8.82 -20.82 -6.67
N SER A 318 9.57 -20.37 -5.66
CA SER A 318 9.00 -19.81 -4.43
C SER A 318 8.17 -18.55 -4.69
N ALA A 319 8.65 -17.64 -5.55
CA ALA A 319 7.88 -16.46 -5.96
C ALA A 319 6.61 -16.84 -6.72
N VAL A 320 6.70 -17.77 -7.69
CA VAL A 320 5.56 -18.23 -8.51
C VAL A 320 4.52 -18.95 -7.64
N ALA A 321 4.96 -19.84 -6.74
CA ALA A 321 4.06 -20.53 -5.82
C ALA A 321 3.30 -19.54 -4.92
N TYR A 322 3.99 -18.50 -4.42
CA TYR A 322 3.34 -17.42 -3.66
C TYR A 322 2.30 -16.66 -4.49
N LEU A 323 2.61 -16.32 -5.75
CA LEU A 323 1.65 -15.65 -6.64
C LEU A 323 0.42 -16.54 -6.91
N HIS A 324 0.63 -17.83 -7.13
CA HIS A 324 -0.45 -18.79 -7.39
C HIS A 324 -1.34 -19.02 -6.16
N ASP A 325 -0.78 -19.06 -4.95
CA ASP A 325 -1.55 -19.07 -3.70
C ASP A 325 -2.49 -17.86 -3.61
N LYS A 326 -2.04 -16.71 -4.12
CA LYS A 326 -2.81 -15.47 -4.26
C LYS A 326 -3.69 -15.39 -5.51
N ARG A 327 -3.77 -16.47 -6.30
CA ARG A 327 -4.51 -16.54 -7.57
C ARG A 327 -4.09 -15.47 -8.59
N ILE A 328 -2.82 -15.07 -8.56
CA ILE A 328 -2.20 -14.12 -9.48
C ILE A 328 -1.31 -14.87 -10.44
N LEU A 329 -1.48 -14.63 -11.75
CA LEU A 329 -0.61 -15.15 -12.79
C LEU A 329 0.44 -14.09 -13.13
N HIS A 330 1.72 -14.48 -13.23
CA HIS A 330 2.81 -13.53 -13.50
C HIS A 330 2.74 -12.93 -14.92
N GLY A 331 2.32 -13.72 -15.92
CA GLY A 331 2.04 -13.26 -17.28
C GLY A 331 3.25 -13.15 -18.18
#